data_AF-A0A010ZTL9-F1
#
_entry.id   AF-A0A010ZTL9-F1
#
_cell.length_a   1.000
_cell.length_b   1.000
_cell.length_c   1.000
_cell.angle_alpha   90.00
_cell.angle_beta   90.00
_cell.angle_gamma   90.00
#
_symmetry.space_group_name_H-M   'P 1'
#
loop_
_entity.id
_entity.type
_entity.pdbx_description
1 polymer ?
#
loop_
_entity_poly.entity_id
_entity_poly.type
_entity_poly.pdbx_seq_one_letter_code
_entity_poly.pdbx_strand_id
1 'polypeptide(L)' 'MADSRLPVDALVAQSGHADLLVLGTHGWGGLAGLVHGSVTQDAFARANCPIVVIREPHDRVV' A
#
# COMPACT_ATOMS: atom_id res chain seq x y z
N MET A 1 5.75 19.71 -12.46
CA MET A 1 6.96 19.11 -11.84
C MET A 1 6.53 17.95 -10.95
N ALA A 2 5.97 16.89 -11.52
CA ALA A 2 5.77 15.64 -10.79
C ALA A 2 7.12 14.92 -10.85
N ASP A 3 7.83 14.90 -9.73
CA ASP A 3 8.97 14.03 -9.53
C ASP A 3 8.48 12.59 -9.71
N SER A 4 8.80 11.98 -10.85
CA SER A 4 8.30 10.67 -11.25
C SER A 4 9.12 9.56 -10.59
N ARG A 5 9.35 9.66 -9.28
CA ARG A 5 9.76 8.49 -8.49
C ARG A 5 8.56 7.55 -8.46
N LEU A 6 8.80 6.26 -8.70
CA LEU A 6 7.72 5.28 -8.60
C LEU A 6 7.15 5.37 -7.17
N PRO A 7 5.83 5.25 -6.96
CA PRO A 7 5.21 5.40 -5.64
C PRO A 7 5.91 4.59 -4.54
N VAL A 8 6.36 3.37 -4.88
CA VAL A 8 7.12 2.51 -3.97
C VAL A 8 8.43 3.15 -3.49
N ASP A 9 9.17 3.84 -4.35
CA ASP A 9 10.47 4.42 -3.99
C ASP A 9 10.29 5.59 -3.01
N ALA A 10 9.24 6.38 -3.20
CA ALA A 10 8.87 7.43 -2.26
C ALA A 10 8.48 6.84 -0.89
N LEU A 11 7.69 5.77 -0.87
CA LEU A 11 7.29 5.09 0.36
C LEU A 11 8.48 4.47 1.10
N VAL A 12 9.40 3.82 0.39
CA VAL A 12 10.61 3.22 0.96
C VAL A 12 11.53 4.29 1.54
N ALA A 13 11.74 5.40 0.82
CA ALA A 13 12.53 6.51 1.35
C ALA A 13 11.93 7.07 2.66
N GLN A 14 10.62 7.27 2.71
CA GLN A 14 9.97 7.78 3.92
C GLN A 14 9.92 6.77 5.07
N SER A 15 9.89 5.47 4.76
CA SER A 15 9.94 4.42 5.80
C SER A 15 11.23 4.45 6.63
N GLY A 16 12.32 5.03 6.13
CA GLY A 16 13.58 5.20 6.90
C GLY A 16 13.48 6.21 8.04
N HIS A 17 12.42 7.01 8.08
CA HIS A 17 12.21 8.07 9.07
C HIS A 17 10.89 7.91 9.85
N ALA A 18 10.18 6.80 9.65
CA ALA A 18 8.88 6.55 10.25
C ALA A 18 8.93 5.34 11.20
N ASP A 19 8.19 5.42 12.32
CA ASP A 19 8.02 4.28 13.23
C ASP A 19 7.04 3.24 12.67
N LEU A 20 6.14 3.64 11.76
CA LEU A 20 5.14 2.79 11.13
C LEU A 20 4.69 3.38 9.78
N LEU A 21 4.57 2.52 8.76
CA LEU A 21 3.98 2.86 7.47
C LEU A 21 2.58 2.25 7.32
N VAL A 22 1.57 3.11 7.13
CA VAL A 22 0.17 2.67 6.95
C VAL A 22 -0.22 2.82 5.49
N LEU A 23 -0.64 1.71 4.87
CA LEU A 23 -1.03 1.66 3.46
C LEU A 23 -2.51 1.24 3.32
N GLY A 24 -3.24 1.92 2.45
CA GLY A 24 -4.57 1.47 2.03
C GLY A 24 -4.49 0.44 0.91
N THR A 25 -5.49 -0.44 0.83
CA THR A 25 -5.76 -1.23 -0.37
C THR A 25 -7.20 -1.01 -0.80
N HIS A 26 -7.40 -0.71 -2.08
CA HIS A 26 -8.73 -0.54 -2.67
C HIS A 26 -9.54 -1.85 -2.56
N GLY A 27 -10.77 -1.75 -2.07
CA GLY A 27 -11.69 -2.85 -1.83
C GLY A 27 -12.09 -3.62 -3.10
N TRP A 28 -12.46 -4.88 -2.92
CA TRP A 28 -12.68 -5.86 -3.98
C TRP A 28 -14.06 -5.69 -4.63
N GLY A 29 -14.11 -5.20 -5.87
CA GLY A 29 -15.22 -5.45 -6.79
C GLY A 29 -14.70 -6.18 -8.03
N GLY A 30 -14.84 -7.51 -8.10
CA GLY A 30 -14.53 -8.35 -9.27
C GLY A 30 -13.04 -8.43 -9.67
N LEU A 31 -12.45 -9.63 -9.74
CA LEU A 31 -11.05 -9.94 -10.13
C LEU A 31 -9.91 -9.28 -9.32
N ALA A 32 -10.15 -8.17 -8.60
CA ALA A 32 -9.22 -7.50 -7.70
C ALA A 32 -8.83 -8.36 -6.48
N GLY A 33 -9.50 -9.50 -6.29
CA GLY A 33 -9.16 -10.48 -5.27
C GLY A 33 -7.87 -11.25 -5.47
N LEU A 34 -7.29 -11.14 -6.66
CA LEU A 34 -6.07 -11.82 -7.03
C LEU A 34 -4.84 -10.92 -6.93
N VAL A 35 -5.01 -9.63 -6.61
CA VAL A 35 -3.92 -8.65 -6.60
C VAL A 35 -3.88 -7.97 -5.24
N HIS A 36 -2.99 -8.44 -4.36
CA HIS A 36 -2.42 -7.53 -3.37
C HIS A 36 -1.84 -6.36 -4.17
N GLY A 37 -2.22 -5.10 -3.88
CA GLY A 37 -1.77 -3.96 -4.69
C GLY A 37 -0.25 -4.00 -4.88
N SER A 38 0.23 -3.92 -6.13
CA SER A 38 1.65 -4.11 -6.48
C SER A 38 2.57 -3.18 -5.68
N VAL A 39 2.14 -1.94 -5.45
CA VAL A 39 2.87 -0.97 -4.62
C VAL A 39 2.96 -1.42 -3.16
N THR A 40 1.88 -1.96 -2.59
CA THR A 40 1.85 -2.46 -1.21
C THR A 40 2.77 -3.67 -1.06
N GLN A 41 2.80 -4.60 -2.04
CA GLN A 41 3.70 -5.75 -2.01
C GLN A 41 5.17 -5.33 -2.10
N ASP A 42 5.51 -4.46 -3.06
CA ASP A 42 6.88 -4.01 -3.23
C ASP A 42 7.35 -3.15 -2.04
N ALA A 43 6.46 -2.35 -1.44
CA ALA A 43 6.76 -1.62 -0.21
C ALA A 43 7.00 -2.58 0.97
N PHE A 44 6.20 -3.66 1.07
CA PHE A 44 6.38 -4.68 2.11
C PHE A 44 7.75 -5.35 2.05
N ALA A 45 8.26 -5.60 0.83
CA ALA A 45 9.56 -6.21 0.63
C ALA A 45 10.76 -5.28 0.94
N ARG A 46 10.55 -3.95 0.94
CA ARG A 46 11.64 -2.96 0.91
C ARG A 46 11.61 -1.92 2.04
N ALA A 47 10.51 -1.80 2.78
CA ALA A 47 10.38 -0.77 3.81
C ALA A 47 11.31 -1.03 5.01
N ASN A 48 11.76 0.07 5.61
CA ASN A 48 12.65 0.07 6.76
C ASN A 48 11.91 0.14 8.11
N CYS A 49 10.57 0.08 8.09
CA CYS A 49 9.72 0.13 9.27
C CYS A 49 8.55 -0.86 9.14
N PRO A 50 7.87 -1.21 10.26
CA PRO A 50 6.68 -2.04 10.22
C PRO A 50 5.59 -1.46 9.30
N ILE A 51 4.83 -2.34 8.65
CA ILE A 51 3.74 -1.95 7.75
C ILE A 51 2.40 -2.44 8.28
N VAL A 52 1.41 -1.56 8.28
CA VAL A 52 -0.01 -1.90 8.49
C VAL A 52 -0.76 -1.66 7.19
N VAL A 53 -1.55 -2.66 6.77
CA VAL A 53 -2.40 -2.55 5.58
C VAL A 53 -3.86 -2.49 6.02
N ILE A 54 -4.53 -1.41 5.65
CA ILE A 54 -5.96 -1.21 5.90
C ILE A 54 -6.73 -1.54 4.63
N ARG A 55 -7.69 -2.47 4.76
CA ARG A 55 -8.68 -2.76 3.71
C ARG A 55 -9.94 -1.96 3.98
N GLU A 56 -10.52 -1.38 2.93
CA GLU A 56 -11.86 -0.80 3.06
C GLU A 56 -12.89 -1.90 3.38
N PRO A 57 -13.84 -1.64 4.31
CA PRO A 57 -14.95 -2.55 4.54
C PRO A 57 -15.76 -2.67 3.25
N HIS A 58 -16.11 -3.89 2.86
CA HIS A 58 -17.03 -4.10 1.76
C HIS A 58 -18.41 -3.61 2.18
N ASP A 59 -19.01 -2.69 1.42
CA ASP A 59 -20.41 -2.33 1.61
C ASP A 59 -21.23 -3.60 1.35
N ARG A 60 -21.81 -4.18 2.41
CA ARG A 60 -22.73 -5.29 2.26
C ARG A 60 -24.05 -4.66 1.88
N VAL A 61 -24.35 -4.66 0.58
CA VAL A 61 -25.73 -4.49 0.12
C VAL A 61 -26.54 -5.62 0.74
N VAL A 62 -27.28 -5.29 1.80
CA VAL A 62 -28.33 -6.10 2.41
C VAL A 62 -29.62 -5.99 1.60
#